data_AF-A0A836RRP2-F1
#
_entry.id   AF-A0A836RRP2-F1
#
_cell.length_a   1.000
_cell.length_b   1.000
_cell.length_c   1.000
_cell.angle_alpha   90.00
_cell.angle_beta   90.00
_cell.angle_gamma   90.00
#
_symmetry.space_group_name_H-M   'P 1'
#
loop_
_entity.id
_entity.type
_entity.pdbx_description
1 polymer ?
#
loop_
_entity_poly.entity_id
_entity_poly.type
_entity_poly.pdbx_seq_one_letter_code
_entity_poly.pdbx_strand_id
1 'polypeptide(L)' 'MVRLGIARSRNHAYNMLIEMGLEEARRLVERKRAVKKLVEEFMEKGLPYENL' A
#
# COMPACT_ATOMS: atom_id res chain seq x y z
N MET A 1 -3.29 5.72 4.67
CA MET A 1 -4.05 5.67 3.40
C MET A 1 -3.63 6.78 2.44
N VAL A 2 -3.68 8.06 2.83
CA VAL A 2 -3.25 9.18 1.96
C VAL A 2 -1.80 9.06 1.47
N ARG A 3 -0.83 8.91 2.40
CA ARG A 3 0.59 8.72 2.04
C ARG A 3 0.89 7.47 1.20
N LEU A 4 -0.01 6.48 1.24
CA LEU A 4 0.10 5.26 0.44
C LEU A 4 -0.62 5.37 -0.91
N GLY A 5 -1.18 6.54 -1.25
CA GLY A 5 -1.96 6.76 -2.46
C GLY A 5 -3.31 6.04 -2.48
N ILE A 6 -3.74 5.46 -1.36
CA ILE A 6 -5.01 4.72 -1.26
C ILE A 6 -6.19 5.70 -1.24
N ALA A 7 -6.03 6.84 -0.57
CA ALA A 7 -7.05 7.87 -0.43
C ALA A 7 -6.54 9.21 -0.95
N ARG A 8 -7.41 9.98 -1.59
CA ARG A 8 -7.08 11.31 -2.16
C ARG A 8 -6.98 12.41 -1.10
N SER A 9 -7.66 12.24 0.04
CA SER A 9 -7.67 13.19 1.14
C SER A 9 -7.93 12.46 2.47
N ARG A 10 -7.82 13.18 3.59
CA ARG A 10 -8.16 12.63 4.92
C ARG A 10 -9.62 12.22 5.01
N ASN A 11 -10.54 13.06 4.52
CA ASN A 11 -11.97 12.74 4.53
C ASN A 11 -12.29 11.52 3.69
N HIS A 12 -11.67 11.38 2.51
CA HIS A 12 -11.84 10.18 1.71
C HIS A 12 -11.34 8.93 2.45
N ALA A 13 -10.22 9.02 3.19
CA ALA A 13 -9.75 7.91 4.00
C ALA A 13 -10.73 7.52 5.13
N TYR A 14 -11.36 8.51 5.78
CA TYR A 14 -12.38 8.25 6.81
C TYR A 14 -13.63 7.60 6.21
N ASN A 15 -14.13 8.10 5.08
CA ASN A 15 -15.28 7.49 4.40
C ASN A 15 -14.99 6.04 4.04
N MET A 16 -13.82 5.76 3.44
CA MET A 16 -13.41 4.39 3.15
C MET A 16 -13.38 3.51 4.40
N LEU A 17 -12.82 4.02 5.51
CA LEU A 17 -12.79 3.31 6.80
C LEU A 17 -14.18 2.99 7.35
N ILE A 18 -15.12 3.93 7.21
CA ILE A 18 -16.51 3.76 7.65
C ILE A 18 -17.23 2.72 6.77
N GLU A 19 -17.03 2.79 5.45
CA GLU A 19 -17.70 1.90 4.49
C GLU A 19 -17.19 0.44 4.56
N MET A 20 -15.88 0.24 4.66
CA MET A 20 -15.28 -1.11 4.65
C MET A 20 -15.01 -1.68 6.04
N GLY A 21 -15.07 -0.84 7.08
CA GLY A 21 -14.70 -1.20 8.44
C GLY A 21 -13.19 -1.24 8.67
N LEU A 22 -12.80 -1.28 9.95
CA LEU A 22 -11.40 -1.16 10.38
C LEU A 22 -10.52 -2.33 9.91
N GLU A 23 -11.03 -3.55 9.97
CA GLU A 23 -10.26 -4.76 9.64
C GLU A 23 -9.90 -4.80 8.15
N GLU A 24 -10.86 -4.55 7.27
CA GLU A 24 -10.62 -4.55 5.82
C GLU A 24 -9.73 -3.38 5.41
N ALA A 25 -9.95 -2.20 6.00
CA ALA A 25 -9.07 -1.05 5.77
C ALA A 25 -7.62 -1.34 6.20
N ARG A 26 -7.43 -2.08 7.30
CA ARG A 26 -6.11 -2.50 7.76
C ARG A 26 -5.46 -3.47 6.78
N ARG A 27 -6.19 -4.50 6.31
CA ARG A 27 -5.69 -5.44 5.29
C ARG A 27 -5.25 -4.74 4.02
N LEU A 28 -6.05 -3.78 3.55
CA LEU A 28 -5.74 -2.96 2.37
C LEU A 28 -4.44 -2.16 2.57
N VAL A 29 -4.27 -1.53 3.72
CA VAL A 29 -3.06 -0.77 4.07
C VAL A 29 -1.84 -1.67 4.12
N GLU A 30 -1.93 -2.84 4.75
CA GLU A 30 -0.83 -3.81 4.86
C GLU A 30 -0.40 -4.32 3.48
N ARG A 31 -1.35 -4.71 2.61
CA ARG A 31 -1.06 -5.10 1.22
C ARG A 31 -0.34 -4.00 0.45
N LYS A 32 -0.82 -2.75 0.54
CA LYS A 32 -0.19 -1.63 -0.19
C LYS A 32 1.22 -1.33 0.33
N ARG A 33 1.46 -1.49 1.63
CA ARG A 33 2.80 -1.37 2.22
C ARG A 33 3.74 -2.45 1.71
N ALA A 34 3.29 -3.70 1.63
CA ALA A 34 4.11 -4.80 1.12
C ALA A 34 4.54 -4.57 -0.33
N VAL A 35 3.60 -4.16 -1.20
CA VAL A 35 3.92 -3.80 -2.59
C VAL A 35 4.92 -2.65 -2.66
N LYS A 36 4.70 -1.59 -1.86
CA LYS A 36 5.63 -0.45 -1.83
C LYS A 36 7.04 -0.87 -1.43
N LYS A 37 7.16 -1.74 -0.41
CA LYS A 37 8.44 -2.27 0.04
C LYS A 37 9.14 -3.08 -1.05
N LEU A 38 8.41 -3.97 -1.74
CA LEU A 38 8.97 -4.75 -2.86
C LEU A 38 9.46 -3.85 -3.99
N VAL A 39 8.71 -2.79 -4.31
CA VAL A 39 9.11 -1.80 -5.31
C VAL A 39 10.35 -1.03 -4.85
N GLU A 40 10.44 -0.63 -3.58
CA GLU A 40 11.63 0.04 -3.03
C GLU A 40 12.86 -0.89 -3.09
N GLU A 41 12.73 -2.13 -2.64
CA GLU A 41 13.79 -3.14 -2.71
C GLU A 41 14.22 -3.40 -4.16
N PHE A 42 13.27 -3.43 -5.09
CA PHE A 42 13.52 -3.56 -6.52
C PHE A 42 14.29 -2.36 -7.09
N MET A 43 13.89 -1.14 -6.72
CA MET A 43 14.54 0.09 -7.18
C MET A 43 15.97 0.21 -6.62
N GLU A 44 16.21 -0.28 -5.41
CA GLU A 44 17.53 -0.26 -4.77
C GLU A 44 18.46 -1.36 -5.31
N LYS A 45 17.95 -2.58 -5.50
CA LYS A 45 18.77 -3.77 -5.81
C LYS A 45 18.77 -4.12 -7.30
N GLY A 46 17.89 -3.52 -8.09
CA GLY A 46 17.64 -3.91 -9.47
C GLY A 46 16.84 -5.23 -9.58
N LEU A 47 16.68 -5.72 -10.81
CA LEU A 47 16.13 -7.06 -11.05
C LEU A 47 17.10 -8.12 -10.48
N PRO A 48 16.61 -9.15 -9.76
CA PRO A 48 17.43 -10.31 -9.48
C PRO A 48 17.68 -11.07 -10.79
N TYR A 49 18.77 -10.72 -11.47
CA TYR A 49 19.20 -11.38 -12.71
C TYR A 49 19.82 -12.76 -12.46
N GLU A 50 19.94 -13.21 -11.21
CA GLU A 50 20.66 -14.43 -10.84
C GLU A 50 20.01 -15.74 -11.36
N ASN A 51 18.79 -15.69 -11.90
CA ASN A 51 18.08 -16.86 -12.47
C ASN A 51 17.29 -16.52 -13.76
N LEU A 52 17.84 -15.68 -14.64
CA LEU A 52 17.27 -15.39 -15.97
C LEU A 52 17.95 -16.20 -17.08
#